data_AF-A0A531M4G1-F1
#
_entry.id   AF-A0A531M4G1-F1
#
_cell.length_a   1.000
_cell.length_b   1.000
_cell.length_c   1.000
_cell.angle_alpha   90.00
_cell.angle_beta   90.00
_cell.angle_gamma   90.00
#
_symmetry.space_group_name_H-M   'P 1'
#
loop_
_entity.id
_entity.type
_entity.pdbx_description
1 polymer ?
#
loop_
_entity_poly.entity_id
_entity_poly.type
_entity_poly.pdbx_seq_one_letter_code
_entity_poly.pdbx_strand_id
1 'polypeptide(L)' 'MTLAEDNGPERGGDDLFAAEYVLGVLPAEERQIASRRIDSETEFARLVDG' A
#
# COMPACT_ATOMS: atom_id res chain seq x y z
N MET A 1 7.58 -10.06 27.87
CA MET A 1 6.39 -10.39 27.07
C MET A 1 6.21 -9.25 26.09
N THR A 2 6.53 -9.50 24.82
CA THR A 2 6.50 -8.56 23.70
C THR A 2 5.06 -8.17 23.36
N LEU A 3 4.76 -6.88 23.28
CA LEU A 3 3.47 -6.41 22.77
C LEU A 3 3.70 -5.13 21.95
N ALA A 4 3.37 -5.26 20.66
CA ALA A 4 3.43 -4.25 19.61
C ALA A 4 4.83 -3.78 19.23
N GLU A 5 5.43 -4.54 18.31
CA GLU A 5 6.12 -3.92 17.19
C GLU A 5 5.17 -2.86 16.61
N ASP A 6 5.43 -1.62 17.03
CA ASP A 6 4.87 -0.39 16.49
C ASP A 6 5.23 -0.34 15.01
N ASN A 7 4.44 -1.05 14.19
CA ASN A 7 4.40 -0.90 12.74
C ASN A 7 3.69 0.43 12.45
N GLY A 8 4.26 1.54 12.93
CA GLY A 8 4.08 2.81 12.27
C GLY A 8 4.56 2.64 10.83
N PRO A 9 3.87 3.21 9.83
CA PRO A 9 4.01 2.81 8.44
C PRO A 9 5.48 2.85 8.05
N GLU A 10 6.03 1.69 7.71
CA GLU A 10 7.21 1.63 6.87
C GLU A 10 6.79 2.29 5.56
N ARG A 11 6.90 3.62 5.44
CA ARG A 11 6.55 4.36 4.21
C ARG A 11 7.12 3.68 2.97
N GLY A 12 8.32 3.12 3.09
CA GLY A 12 8.98 2.36 2.03
C GLY A 12 8.20 1.12 1.55
N GLY A 13 7.39 0.49 2.39
CA GLY A 13 6.50 -0.60 2.01
C GLY A 13 5.30 -0.11 1.20
N ASP A 14 4.70 1.01 1.57
CA ASP A 14 3.60 1.63 0.82
C ASP A 14 4.05 2.19 -0.52
N ASP A 15 5.22 2.82 -0.58
CA ASP A 15 5.84 3.31 -1.81
C ASP A 15 6.12 2.16 -2.79
N LEU A 16 6.71 1.06 -2.31
CA LEU A 16 6.98 -0.12 -3.13
C LEU A 16 5.67 -0.77 -3.60
N PHE A 17 4.73 -0.97 -2.69
CA PHE A 17 3.44 -1.59 -2.97
C PHE A 17 2.61 -0.76 -3.98
N ALA A 18 2.63 0.57 -3.86
CA ALA A 18 2.02 1.48 -4.83
C ALA A 18 2.68 1.36 -6.21
N ALA A 19 4.02 1.31 -6.27
CA ALA A 19 4.74 1.11 -7.52
C ALA A 19 4.38 -0.23 -8.17
N GLU A 20 4.29 -1.31 -7.40
CA GLU A 20 3.90 -2.63 -7.89
C GLU A 20 2.45 -2.65 -8.41
N TYR A 21 1.55 -1.91 -7.75
CA TYR A 21 0.18 -1.72 -8.22
C TYR A 21 0.13 -1.00 -9.56
N VAL A 22 0.84 0.13 -9.71
CA VAL A 22 0.89 0.93 -10.94
C VAL A 22 1.51 0.13 -12.09
N LEU A 23 2.57 -0.65 -11.79
CA LEU A 23 3.21 -1.53 -12.77
C LEU A 23 2.34 -2.75 -13.12
N GLY A 24 1.28 -3.02 -12.34
CA GLY A 24 0.38 -4.15 -12.56
C GLY A 24 1.02 -5.51 -12.25
N VAL A 25 2.07 -5.54 -11.44
CA VAL A 25 2.80 -6.77 -11.07
C VAL A 25 2.20 -7.44 -9.83
N LEU A 26 1.34 -6.74 -9.08
CA LEU A 26 0.62 -7.31 -7.94
C LEU A 26 -0.33 -8.43 -8.37
N PRO A 27 -0.40 -9.53 -7.60
CA PRO A 27 -1.41 -10.56 -7.79
C PRO A 27 -2.81 -10.01 -7.52
N ALA A 28 -3.83 -10.73 -8.00
CA ALA A 28 -5.21 -10.25 -8.01
C ALA A 28 -5.77 -9.90 -6.62
N GLU A 29 -5.36 -10.64 -5.58
CA GLU A 29 -5.78 -10.38 -4.20
C GLU A 29 -5.20 -9.06 -3.66
N GLU A 30 -3.90 -8.85 -3.83
CA GLU A 30 -3.22 -7.62 -3.42
C GLU A 30 -3.70 -6.41 -4.22
N ARG A 31 -4.02 -6.59 -5.50
CA ARG A 31 -4.64 -5.54 -6.32
C ARG A 31 -6.01 -5.12 -5.78
N GLN A 32 -6.80 -6.04 -5.24
CA GLN A 32 -8.07 -5.67 -4.59
C GLN A 32 -7.85 -4.90 -3.30
N ILE A 33 -6.83 -5.27 -2.51
CA ILE A 33 -6.45 -4.55 -1.31
C ILE A 33 -6.04 -3.12 -1.69
N ALA A 34 -5.08 -2.96 -2.60
CA ALA A 34 -4.63 -1.66 -3.11
C ALA A 34 -5.80 -0.82 -3.64
N SER A 35 -6.75 -1.43 -4.36
CA SER A 35 -7.93 -0.71 -4.87
C SER A 35 -8.82 -0.16 -3.74
N ARG A 36 -8.98 -0.88 -2.63
CA ARG A 36 -9.71 -0.37 -1.45
C ARG A 36 -8.92 0.73 -0.74
N ARG A 37 -7.60 0.58 -0.67
CA ARG A 37 -6.71 1.59 -0.09
C ARG A 37 -6.75 2.89 -0.89
N ILE A 38 -6.74 2.84 -2.23
CA ILE A 38 -6.89 4.04 -3.07
C ILE A 38 -8.21 4.78 -2.80
N ASP A 39 -9.29 4.03 -2.57
CA ASP A 39 -10.61 4.61 -2.26
C ASP A 39 -10.69 5.22 -0.84
N SER A 40 -10.07 4.57 0.15
CA SER A 40 -10.16 4.96 1.57
C SER A 40 -8.99 5.80 2.08
N GLU A 41 -7.83 5.78 1.43
CA GLU A 41 -6.57 6.39 1.88
C GLU A 41 -6.04 7.38 0.84
N THR A 42 -6.21 8.68 1.13
CA THR A 42 -5.74 9.76 0.23
C THR A 42 -4.22 9.77 0.04
N GLU A 43 -3.44 9.41 1.06
CA GLU A 43 -1.97 9.37 0.94
C GLU A 43 -1.53 8.27 -0.03
N PHE A 44 -2.08 7.07 0.08
CA PHE A 44 -1.80 5.96 -0.83
C PHE A 44 -2.27 6.28 -2.26
N ALA A 45 -3.44 6.88 -2.42
CA ALA A 45 -3.94 7.32 -3.72
C ALA A 45 -2.97 8.29 -4.42
N ARG A 46 -2.34 9.20 -3.67
CA ARG A 46 -1.31 10.12 -4.21
C ARG A 46 -0.04 9.40 -4.65
N LEU A 47 0.36 8.33 -3.97
CA LEU A 47 1.51 7.50 -4.38
C LEU A 47 1.24 6.77 -5.70
N VAL A 48 0.00 6.34 -5.92
CA VAL A 48 -0.43 5.65 -7.15
C VAL A 48 -0.67 6.62 -8.31
N ASP A 49 -1.18 7.83 -8.03
CA ASP A 49 -1.52 8.84 -9.05
C ASP A 49 -0.28 9.49 -9.69
N GLY A 50 0.79 9.71 -8.90
CA GLY A 50 2.15 10.02 -9.38
C GLY A 50 2.31 11.17 -10.37
#